data_AF-A0A7J8W060-F1
#
_entry.id   AF-A0A7J8W060-F1
#
_cell.length_a   1.000
_cell.length_b   1.000
_cell.length_c   1.000
_cell.angle_alpha   90.00
_cell.angle_beta   90.00
_cell.angle_gamma   90.00
#
_symmetry.space_group_name_H-M   'P 1'
#
loop_
_entity.id
_entity.type
_entity.pdbx_description
1 polymer ?
#
loop_
_entity_poly.entity_id
_entity_poly.type
_entity_poly.pdbx_seq_one_letter_code
_entity_poly.pdbx_strand_id
1 'polypeptide(L)' 'MDNFEWAGGYSSTFGLYYVDRLTMNRTPKLSAKWFQHFLANRSSARFVNPTPKSRRVRKSKYIVIATTNAKATDV' A
#
# COMPACT_ATOMS: atom_id res chain seq x y z
N MET A 1 13.55 -17.29 -6.05
CA MET A 1 13.06 -16.40 -7.14
C MET A 1 12.25 -17.27 -8.07
N ASP A 2 11.24 -16.73 -8.75
CA ASP A 2 10.47 -17.50 -9.72
C ASP A 2 11.33 -17.90 -10.93
N ASN A 3 11.17 -19.14 -11.37
CA ASN A 3 12.03 -19.81 -12.35
C ASN A 3 11.18 -20.48 -13.44
N PHE A 4 11.87 -21.09 -14.41
CA PHE A 4 11.25 -21.97 -15.39
C PHE A 4 11.07 -23.38 -14.81
N GLU A 5 9.83 -23.85 -14.74
CA GLU A 5 9.46 -25.13 -14.15
C GLU A 5 9.17 -26.19 -15.22
N TRP A 6 10.19 -26.52 -16.02
CA TRP A 6 10.21 -27.63 -16.98
C TRP A 6 8.92 -27.70 -17.83
N ALA A 7 8.17 -28.81 -17.74
CA ALA A 7 6.92 -29.01 -18.48
C ALA A 7 5.84 -27.98 -18.14
N GLY A 8 5.88 -27.41 -16.93
CA GLY A 8 4.98 -26.33 -16.50
C GLY A 8 5.40 -24.94 -16.99
N GLY A 9 6.58 -24.82 -17.58
CA GLY A 9 7.13 -23.53 -18.02
C GLY A 9 7.11 -22.49 -16.91
N TYR A 10 6.66 -21.28 -17.23
CA TYR A 10 6.57 -20.17 -16.26
C TYR A 10 5.19 -20.02 -15.59
N SER A 11 4.31 -21.00 -15.72
CA SER A 11 2.97 -20.95 -15.13
C SER A 11 3.00 -21.12 -13.60
N SER A 12 3.93 -21.94 -13.11
CA SER A 12 4.14 -22.19 -11.69
C SER A 12 5.22 -21.28 -11.13
N THR A 13 5.03 -20.80 -9.90
CA THR A 13 5.91 -19.80 -9.27
C THR A 13 6.22 -20.14 -7.81
N PHE A 14 7.34 -20.82 -7.57
CA PHE A 14 7.72 -21.29 -6.23
C PHE A 14 8.65 -20.34 -5.47
N GLY A 15 9.17 -19.31 -6.12
CA GLY A 15 10.14 -18.42 -5.53
C GLY A 15 9.55 -17.45 -4.52
N LEU A 16 10.36 -17.07 -3.53
CA LEU A 16 10.07 -15.95 -2.61
C LEU A 16 9.98 -14.58 -3.34
N TYR A 17 10.59 -14.45 -4.51
CA TYR A 17 10.59 -13.23 -5.32
C TYR A 17 9.94 -13.50 -6.66
N TYR A 18 8.98 -12.66 -7.02
CA TYR A 18 8.47 -12.56 -8.38
C TYR A 18 9.50 -11.90 -9.28
N VAL A 19 9.56 -12.34 -10.55
CA VAL A 19 10.41 -11.73 -11.58
C VAL A 19 9.52 -11.28 -12.72
N ASP A 20 9.55 -9.98 -13.00
CA ASP A 20 9.05 -9.47 -14.26
C ASP A 20 10.03 -9.87 -15.37
N ARG A 21 9.59 -10.75 -16.28
CA ARG A 21 10.44 -11.30 -17.35
C ARG A 21 10.73 -10.31 -18.47
N LEU A 22 10.00 -9.19 -18.55
CA LEU A 22 10.26 -8.15 -19.55
C LEU A 22 11.35 -7.20 -19.06
N THR A 23 11.31 -6.82 -17.79
CA THR A 23 12.21 -5.83 -17.20
C THR A 23 13.31 -6.45 -16.33
N MET A 24 13.23 -7.76 -16.07
CA MET A 24 14.06 -8.51 -15.12
C MET A 24 14.02 -8.00 -13.67
N ASN A 25 13.02 -7.15 -13.36
CA ASN A 25 12.82 -6.62 -12.03
C ASN A 25 12.32 -7.70 -11.06
N ARG A 26 12.80 -7.62 -9.83
CA ARG A 26 12.51 -8.59 -8.77
C ARG A 26 11.65 -7.95 -7.71
N THR A 27 10.48 -8.52 -7.44
CA THR A 27 9.56 -8.02 -6.42
C THR A 27 9.41 -9.07 -5.31
N PRO A 28 9.71 -8.72 -4.04
CA PRO A 28 9.54 -9.66 -2.92
C PRO A 28 8.05 -9.98 -2.71
N LYS A 29 7.72 -11.27 -2.61
CA LYS A 29 6.38 -11.73 -2.22
C LYS A 29 6.18 -11.60 -0.71
N LEU A 30 4.94 -11.73 -0.25
CA LEU A 30 4.61 -11.76 1.18
C LEU A 30 5.40 -12.84 1.93
N SER A 31 5.61 -14.00 1.31
CA SER A 31 6.42 -15.10 1.85
C SER A 31 7.87 -14.71 2.07
N ALA A 32 8.47 -13.87 1.21
CA ALA A 32 9.83 -13.37 1.43
C ALA A 32 9.93 -12.54 2.71
N LYS A 33 8.94 -11.64 2.91
CA LYS A 33 8.88 -10.82 4.12
C LYS A 33 8.66 -11.70 5.34
N TRP A 34 7.73 -12.65 5.27
CA TRP A 34 7.52 -13.62 6.35
C TRP A 34 8.80 -14.37 6.71
N PHE A 35 9.51 -14.91 5.71
CA PHE A 35 10.74 -15.66 5.93
C PHE A 35 11.86 -14.80 6.52
N GLN A 36 11.97 -13.53 6.10
CA GLN A 36 12.90 -12.58 6.72
C GLN A 36 12.61 -12.37 8.21
N HIS A 37 11.34 -12.18 8.58
CA HIS A 37 10.96 -12.03 10.00
C HIS A 37 11.21 -13.29 10.81
N PHE A 38 10.92 -14.46 10.22
CA PHE A 38 11.22 -15.76 10.81
C PHE A 38 12.71 -15.92 11.10
N LEU A 39 13.58 -15.66 10.12
CA LEU A 39 15.04 -15.74 10.30
C LEU A 39 15.57 -14.71 11.32
N ALA A 40 14.95 -13.54 11.40
CA ALA A 40 15.31 -12.52 12.37
C ALA A 40 14.83 -12.84 13.81
N ASN A 41 14.28 -14.04 14.05
CA ASN A 41 13.63 -14.47 15.29
C ASN A 41 12.64 -13.42 15.83
N ARG A 42 11.98 -12.68 14.93
CA ARG A 42 10.92 -11.73 15.26
C ARG A 42 9.65 -12.54 15.42
N SER A 43 9.52 -13.23 16.54
CA SER A 43 8.35 -14.03 16.90
C SER A 43 7.09 -13.14 16.86
N SER A 44 6.31 -13.30 15.78
CA SER A 44 4.89 -12.92 15.69
C SER A 44 4.51 -11.46 16.03
N ALA A 45 5.42 -10.49 15.99
CA ALA A 45 5.04 -9.09 16.19
C ALA A 45 4.62 -8.45 14.86
N ARG A 46 3.31 -8.48 14.56
CA ARG A 46 2.61 -7.80 13.44
C ARG A 46 2.80 -8.37 12.03
N PHE A 47 2.20 -9.51 11.75
CA PHE A 47 1.55 -9.74 10.44
C PHE A 47 0.06 -9.38 10.54
N VAL A 48 -0.24 -8.19 11.06
CA VAL A 48 -1.58 -7.61 11.00
C VAL A 48 -1.61 -6.77 9.74
N ASN A 49 -2.46 -7.13 8.78
CA ASN A 49 -2.82 -6.22 7.68
C ASN A 49 -3.19 -4.89 8.33
N PRO A 50 -2.54 -3.75 8.00
CA PRO A 50 -2.96 -2.48 8.55
C PRO A 50 -4.40 -2.29 8.14
N THR A 51 -5.32 -2.47 9.10
CA THR A 51 -6.70 -2.04 8.92
C THR A 51 -6.63 -0.59 8.49
N PRO A 52 -7.39 -0.16 7.47
CA PRO A 52 -7.39 1.23 7.08
C PRO A 52 -7.76 2.03 8.32
N LYS A 53 -6.80 2.80 8.86
CA LYS A 53 -7.04 3.68 10.00
C LYS A 53 -8.22 4.54 9.60
N SER A 54 -9.37 4.37 10.27
CA SER A 54 -10.52 5.22 10.01
C SER A 54 -10.04 6.66 10.19
N ARG A 55 -9.98 7.39 9.08
CA ARG A 55 -9.46 8.75 9.06
C ARG A 55 -10.45 9.57 9.86
N ARG A 56 -10.18 9.79 11.15
CA ARG A 56 -11.00 10.67 12.00
C ARG A 56 -11.01 12.06 11.36
N VAL A 57 -12.08 12.37 10.64
CA VAL A 57 -12.33 13.71 10.13
C VAL A 57 -12.61 14.60 11.35
N ARG A 58 -11.66 15.49 11.68
CA ARG A 58 -11.92 16.54 12.68
C ARG A 58 -12.88 17.54 12.02
N LYS A 59 -14.14 17.57 12.45
CA LYS A 59 -15.06 18.67 12.09
C LYS A 59 -14.46 19.98 12.61
N SER A 60 -14.14 20.90 11.71
CA SER A 60 -13.68 22.25 12.07
C SER A 60 -14.87 23.07 12.60
N LYS A 61 -14.64 23.85 13.66
CA LYS A 61 -15.67 24.54 14.46
C LYS A 61 -15.92 26.00 14.04
N TYR A 62 -15.36 26.44 12.91
CA TYR A 62 -15.51 27.82 12.44
C TYR A 62 -16.47 27.89 11.26
N ILE A 63 -17.57 28.63 11.45
CA ILE A 63 -18.48 29.08 10.39
C ILE A 63 -17.83 30.32 9.77
N VAL A 64 -17.63 30.32 8.46
CA VAL A 64 -17.22 31.51 7.70
C VAL A 64 -18.43 32.45 7.66
N ILE A 65 -18.36 33.56 8.39
CA ILE A 65 -19.33 34.65 8.23
C ILE A 65 -18.85 35.47 7.03
N ALA A 66 -19.45 35.23 5.86
CA ALA A 66 -19.22 36.06 4.70
C ALA A 66 -19.97 37.39 4.89
N THR A 67 -19.24 38.42 5.34
CA THR A 67 -19.68 39.81 5.17
C THR A 67 -19.18 40.29 3.82
N THR A 68 -20.07 40.45 2.85
CA THR A 68 -19.75 41.26 1.67
C THR A 68 -20.76 42.39 1.59
N ASN A 69 -20.28 43.61 1.88
CA ASN A 69 -21.01 44.85 1.72
C ASN A 69 -21.30 45.09 0.24
N ALA A 70 -22.58 45.12 -0.14
CA ALA A 70 -22.99 45.68 -1.43
C ALA A 70 -23.15 47.19 -1.25
N LYS A 71 -22.15 47.95 -1.70
CA LYS A 71 -22.23 49.39 -1.90
C LYS A 71 -23.23 49.70 -3.02
N ALA A 72 -24.02 50.75 -2.78
CA ALA A 72 -24.90 51.40 -3.72
C ALA A 72 -24.19 51.86 -5.00
N THR A 73 -24.90 51.78 -6.12
CA THR A 73 -24.77 52.70 -7.27
C THR A 73 -26.13 52.81 -7.97
N ASP A 74 -26.68 54.02 -7.91
CA ASP A 74 -27.76 54.55 -8.76
C ASP A 74 -27.44 54.38 -10.25
N VAL A 75 -28.46 54.04 -11.04
CA VAL A 75 -28.74 54.55 -12.39
C VAL A 75 -30.26 54.52 -12.64
#